data_AF-X1QF98-F1
#
_entry.id   AF-X1QF98-F1
#
_cell.length_a   1.000
_cell.length_b   1.000
_cell.length_c   1.000
_cell.angle_alpha   90.00
_cell.angle_beta   90.00
_cell.angle_gamma   90.00
#
_symmetry.space_group_name_H-M   'P 1'
#
loop_
_entity.id
_entity.type
_entity.pdbx_description
1 polymer ?
#
loop_
_entity_poly.entity_id
_entity_poly.type
_entity_poly.pdbx_seq_one_letter_code
_entity_poly.pdbx_strand_id
1 'polypeptide(L)' 'TVAKTVTKGIRKNAVKLSDGVYTQEKWPSFRGLLRSGKPEDYVVETITKHLTRIYTKGNVTPSGVVLPYVFAD' A
#
# COMPACT_ATOMS: atom_id res chain seq x y z
N THR A 1 15.26 21.43 -1.02
CA THR A 1 14.04 20.76 -0.53
C THR A 1 14.19 19.28 -0.74
N VAL A 2 14.21 18.46 0.33
CA VAL A 2 14.42 17.00 0.18
C VAL A 2 13.18 16.39 -0.46
N ALA A 3 13.36 15.70 -1.59
CA ALA A 3 12.26 15.06 -2.29
C ALA A 3 11.69 13.90 -1.46
N LYS A 4 10.38 13.90 -1.24
CA LYS A 4 9.68 12.82 -0.53
C LYS A 4 9.57 11.60 -1.44
N THR A 5 10.20 10.49 -1.08
CA THR A 5 10.06 9.21 -1.80
C THR A 5 8.72 8.56 -1.44
N VAL A 6 7.84 8.36 -2.43
CA VAL A 6 6.53 7.69 -2.23
C VAL A 6 6.58 6.29 -2.81
N THR A 7 6.28 5.30 -1.98
CA THR A 7 6.22 3.89 -2.39
C THR A 7 4.78 3.52 -2.72
N LYS A 8 4.50 3.13 -3.96
CA LYS A 8 3.15 2.68 -4.38
C LYS A 8 2.63 1.58 -3.45
N GLY A 9 1.40 1.73 -2.97
CA GLY A 9 0.72 0.73 -2.15
C GLY A 9 1.09 0.73 -0.66
N ILE A 10 1.99 1.64 -0.25
CA ILE A 10 2.43 1.81 1.14
C ILE A 10 1.89 3.13 1.70
N ARG A 11 1.32 3.07 2.90
CA ARG A 11 0.80 4.24 3.61
C ARG A 11 1.96 5.13 4.10
N LYS A 12 1.70 6.42 4.27
CA LYS A 12 2.69 7.40 4.73
C LYS A 12 3.30 7.07 6.10
N ASN A 13 2.56 6.36 6.95
CA ASN A 13 2.92 6.00 8.32
C ASN A 13 3.34 4.52 8.45
N ALA A 14 3.54 3.81 7.34
CA ALA A 14 4.01 2.44 7.40
C ALA A 14 5.47 2.39 7.86
N VAL A 15 5.80 1.38 8.67
CA VAL A 15 7.17 1.17 9.17
C VAL A 15 7.84 0.12 8.28
N LYS A 16 9.03 0.43 7.75
CA LYS A 16 9.82 -0.53 6.98
C LYS A 16 10.53 -1.47 7.95
N LEU A 17 10.26 -2.78 7.85
CA LEU A 17 10.95 -3.79 8.65
C LEU A 17 12.23 -4.28 7.96
N SER A 18 12.13 -4.56 6.66
CA SER A 18 13.25 -4.98 5.81
C SER A 18 12.97 -4.58 4.36
N ASP A 19 13.85 -4.90 3.42
CA ASP A 19 13.59 -4.54 2.03
C ASP A 19 12.35 -5.23 1.46
N GLY A 20 11.45 -4.43 0.88
CA GLY A 20 10.13 -4.91 0.44
C GLY A 20 9.14 -5.27 1.56
N VAL A 21 9.51 -5.23 2.84
CA VAL A 21 8.62 -5.64 3.96
C VAL A 21 8.25 -4.45 4.84
N TYR A 22 6.95 -4.24 5.01
CA TYR A 22 6.40 -3.07 5.72
C TYR A 22 5.28 -3.49 6.67
N THR A 23 5.20 -2.88 7.84
CA THR A 23 4.03 -2.98 8.72
C THR A 23 3.16 -1.74 8.60
N GLN A 24 1.84 -1.95 8.66
CA GLN A 24 0.87 -0.86 8.65
C GLN A 24 -0.41 -1.26 9.35
N GLU A 25 -1.11 -0.26 9.88
CA GLU A 25 -2.46 -0.45 10.38
C GLU A 25 -3.44 -0.73 9.25
N LYS A 26 -4.34 -1.69 9.49
CA LYS A 26 -5.49 -2.02 8.68
C LYS A 26 -6.73 -1.63 9.47
N TRP A 27 -7.41 -0.63 8.93
CA TRP A 27 -8.62 -0.08 9.49
C TRP A 27 -9.83 -0.77 8.86
N PRO A 28 -10.72 -1.40 9.63
CA PRO A 28 -11.89 -2.05 9.08
C PRO A 28 -12.85 -1.00 8.51
N SER A 29 -13.44 -1.30 7.36
CA SER A 29 -14.53 -0.49 6.81
C SER A 29 -15.82 -0.82 7.52
N PHE A 30 -16.77 0.12 7.59
CA PHE A 30 -18.08 -0.13 8.17
C PHE A 30 -18.79 -1.34 7.55
N ARG A 31 -18.73 -1.46 6.21
CA ARG A 31 -19.24 -2.64 5.51
C ARG A 31 -18.51 -3.93 5.91
N GLY A 32 -17.21 -3.86 6.16
CA GLY A 32 -16.42 -4.99 6.65
C GLY A 32 -16.84 -5.44 8.05
N LEU A 33 -17.13 -4.49 8.94
CA LEU A 33 -17.64 -4.76 10.29
C LEU A 33 -19.02 -5.39 10.26
N LEU A 34 -19.94 -4.89 9.44
CA LEU A 34 -21.26 -5.52 9.30
C LEU A 34 -21.16 -6.95 8.76
N ARG A 35 -20.16 -7.24 7.91
CA ARG A 35 -19.92 -8.59 7.38
C ARG A 35 -19.23 -9.53 8.37
N SER A 36 -18.56 -9.03 9.42
CA SER A 36 -17.95 -9.88 10.44
C SER A 36 -18.97 -10.47 11.41
N GLY A 37 -20.20 -9.93 11.44
CA GLY A 37 -21.24 -10.32 12.39
C GLY A 37 -21.05 -9.78 13.80
N LYS A 38 -20.01 -8.95 14.01
CA LYS A 38 -19.68 -8.28 15.28
C LYS A 38 -19.39 -6.79 15.05
N PRO A 39 -20.39 -6.00 14.64
CA PRO A 39 -20.18 -4.59 14.31
C PRO A 39 -19.71 -3.72 15.48
N GLU A 40 -19.97 -4.16 16.72
CA GLU A 40 -19.51 -3.55 17.96
C GLU A 40 -17.99 -3.65 18.17
N ASP A 41 -17.33 -4.64 17.56
CA ASP A 41 -15.90 -4.88 17.72
C ASP A 41 -15.10 -4.09 16.66
N TYR A 42 -14.80 -2.82 16.93
CA TYR A 42 -13.93 -2.00 16.08
C TYR A 42 -12.45 -2.26 16.36
N VAL A 43 -11.88 -3.30 15.71
CA VAL A 43 -10.47 -3.68 15.90
C VAL A 43 -9.59 -3.13 14.78
N VAL A 44 -8.57 -2.33 15.14
CA VAL A 44 -7.51 -1.92 14.23
C VAL A 44 -6.38 -2.96 14.28
N GLU A 45 -6.12 -3.61 13.16
CA GLU A 45 -5.10 -4.66 13.06
C GLU A 45 -3.77 -4.07 12.58
N THR A 46 -2.64 -4.57 13.09
CA THR A 46 -1.34 -4.34 12.44
C THR A 46 -1.07 -5.48 11.48
N ILE A 47 -0.88 -5.16 10.21
CA ILE A 47 -0.57 -6.15 9.16
C ILE A 47 0.84 -5.95 8.61
N THR A 48 1.47 -7.05 8.21
CA THR A 48 2.73 -7.04 7.46
C THR A 48 2.44 -7.21 5.98
N LYS A 49 3.03 -6.35 5.15
CA LYS A 49 2.98 -6.41 3.69
C LYS A 49 4.33 -6.81 3.13
N HIS A 50 4.31 -7.77 2.21
CA HIS A 50 5.46 -8.17 1.41
C HIS A 50 5.28 -7.63 -0.01
N LEU A 51 6.20 -6.79 -0.46
CA LEU A 51 6.22 -6.19 -1.79
C LEU A 51 7.42 -6.69 -2.57
N THR A 52 7.18 -7.36 -3.69
CA THR A 52 8.23 -7.81 -4.62
C THR A 52 8.84 -6.68 -5.43
N ARG A 53 8.21 -5.49 -5.46
CA ARG A 53 8.66 -4.28 -6.17
C ARG A 53 8.84 -4.44 -7.69
N ILE A 54 8.40 -5.56 -8.27
CA ILE A 54 8.37 -5.79 -9.71
C ILE A 54 7.04 -5.26 -10.25
N TYR A 55 7.09 -4.22 -11.08
CA TYR A 55 5.91 -3.65 -11.71
C TYR A 55 6.04 -3.70 -13.24
N THR A 56 5.28 -4.61 -13.87
CA THR A 56 5.39 -4.93 -15.31
C THR A 56 4.31 -4.28 -16.17
N LYS A 57 3.55 -3.32 -15.62
CA LYS A 57 2.43 -2.68 -16.33
C LYS A 57 2.73 -1.23 -16.76
N GLY A 58 3.96 -0.76 -16.53
CA GLY A 58 4.34 0.62 -16.80
C GLY A 58 5.53 1.10 -15.96
N ASN A 59 5.93 2.34 -16.20
CA ASN A 59 6.99 3.01 -15.45
C ASN A 59 6.43 3.66 -14.17
N VAL A 60 7.01 3.31 -13.02
CA VAL A 60 6.63 3.90 -11.73
C VAL A 60 7.47 5.14 -11.47
N THR A 61 6.83 6.31 -11.39
CA THR A 61 7.51 7.59 -11.10
C THR A 61 7.92 7.67 -9.62
N PRO A 62 8.84 8.57 -9.22
CA PRO A 62 9.18 8.80 -7.81
C PRO A 62 8.00 9.23 -6.93
N SER A 63 6.95 9.80 -7.53
CA SER A 63 5.69 10.14 -6.85
C SER A 63 4.73 8.95 -6.68
N GLY A 64 5.06 7.80 -7.24
CA GLY A 64 4.25 6.58 -7.19
C GLY A 64 3.12 6.53 -8.22
N VAL A 65 3.15 7.37 -9.25
CA VAL A 65 2.25 7.28 -10.41
C VAL A 65 2.80 6.24 -11.38
N VAL A 66 1.90 5.51 -12.03
CA VAL A 66 2.26 4.53 -13.05
C VAL A 66 1.94 5.12 -14.42
N LEU A 67 2.96 5.24 -15.26
CA LEU A 67 2.81 5.64 -16.65
C LEU A 67 2.80 4.37 -17.53
N PRO A 68 1.82 4.19 -18.44
CA PRO A 68 1.80 3.05 -19.35
C PRO A 68 3.07 2.98 -20.21
N TYR A 69 3.43 1.79 -20.68
CA TYR A 69 4.44 1.67 -21.73
C TYR A 69 3.88 2.25 -23.04
N VAL A 70 4.72 2.99 -23.74
CA VAL A 70 4.44 3.46 -25.10
C VAL A 70 5.13 2.48 -26.05
N PHE A 71 4.35 1.85 -26.92
CA PHE A 71 4.89 1.00 -27.99
C PHE A 71 5.09 1.87 -29.24
N ALA A 72 6.17 1.62 -29.97
CA ALA A 72 6.33 2.21 -31.30
C ALA A 72 5.36 1.52 -32.28
N ASP A 73 4.85 2.29 -33.24
CA ASP A 73 3.98 1.79 -34.32
C ASP A 73 4.72 0.82 -35.26
#